data_AF-A0A3D2SV36-F1
#
_entry.id   AF-A0A3D2SV36-F1
#
_cell.length_a   1.000
_cell.length_b   1.000
_cell.length_c   1.000
_cell.angle_alpha   90.00
_cell.angle_beta   90.00
_cell.angle_gamma   90.00
#
_symmetry.space_group_name_H-M   'P 1'
#
loop_
_entity.id
_entity.type
_entity.pdbx_description
1 polymer ?
#
loop_
_entity_poly.entity_id
_entity_poly.type
_entity_poly.pdbx_seq_one_letter_code
_entity_poly.pdbx_strand_id
1 'polypeptide(L)' 'PESLLTREIKKPVSEWLKMGVVPIGGKQSNSRIQASIVAPDGIDGAAYLVYSNYDVIMKWNRSLYFATTVGLLADAVRQ' A
#
# COMPACT_ATOMS: atom_id res chain seq x y z
N PRO A 1 4.31 -13.66 -3.37
CA PRO A 1 3.20 -14.56 -3.74
C PRO A 1 1.90 -13.76 -3.86
N GLU A 2 1.00 -14.11 -4.77
CA GLU A 2 -0.31 -13.42 -4.92
C GLU A 2 -1.10 -13.37 -3.60
N SER A 3 -0.95 -14.40 -2.76
CA SER A 3 -1.55 -14.47 -1.43
C SER A 3 -1.15 -13.35 -0.47
N LEU A 4 -0.09 -12.59 -0.77
CA LEU A 4 0.36 -11.44 0.02
C LEU A 4 -0.28 -10.11 -0.44
N LEU A 5 -0.98 -10.10 -1.57
CA LEU A 5 -1.61 -8.91 -2.16
C LEU A 5 -2.98 -8.66 -1.53
N THR A 6 -3.00 -8.51 -0.21
CA THR A 6 -4.22 -8.28 0.57
C THR A 6 -3.96 -7.32 1.72
N ARG A 7 -5.01 -6.58 2.09
CA ARG A 7 -5.05 -5.69 3.26
C ARG A 7 -5.10 -6.39 4.60
N GLU A 8 -5.48 -7.65 4.62
CA GLU A 8 -5.64 -8.41 5.86
C GLU A 8 -4.26 -8.81 6.43
N ILE A 9 -3.25 -8.91 5.56
CA ILE A 9 -1.87 -9.18 5.98
C ILE A 9 -1.19 -7.86 6.27
N LYS A 10 -0.95 -7.60 7.55
CA LYS A 10 -0.23 -6.42 8.04
C LYS A 10 1.10 -6.85 8.62
N LYS A 11 2.16 -6.25 8.10
CA LYS A 11 3.53 -6.45 8.60
C LYS A 11 4.22 -5.10 8.76
N PRO A 12 5.17 -4.97 9.69
CA PRO A 12 6.05 -3.81 9.72
C PRO A 12 6.74 -3.62 8.36
N VAL A 13 6.93 -2.37 7.93
CA VAL A 13 7.66 -2.08 6.68
C VAL A 13 9.03 -2.79 6.64
N SER A 14 9.73 -2.89 7.77
CA SER A 14 10.99 -3.65 7.88
C SER A 14 10.88 -5.12 7.48
N GLU A 15 9.76 -5.77 7.73
CA GLU A 15 9.54 -7.16 7.36
C GLU A 15 9.31 -7.29 5.84
N TRP A 16 8.51 -6.39 5.25
CA TRP A 16 8.35 -6.32 3.81
C TRP A 16 9.68 -6.08 3.08
N LEU A 17 10.52 -5.17 3.58
CA LEU A 17 11.85 -4.92 3.03
C LEU A 17 12.74 -6.18 3.10
N LYS A 18 12.69 -6.93 4.21
CA LYS A 18 13.41 -8.21 4.36
C LYS A 18 12.91 -9.28 3.39
N MET A 19 11.64 -9.21 2.98
CA MET A 19 11.04 -10.09 1.97
C MET A 19 11.36 -9.66 0.53
N GLY A 20 12.20 -8.63 0.33
CA GLY A 20 12.63 -8.17 -0.99
C GLY A 20 11.73 -7.10 -1.62
N VAL A 21 10.78 -6.53 -0.87
CA VAL A 21 9.97 -5.40 -1.34
C VAL A 21 10.84 -4.15 -1.38
N VAL A 22 10.88 -3.46 -2.52
CA VAL A 22 11.67 -2.24 -2.71
C VAL A 22 10.75 -1.06 -3.02
N PRO A 23 10.71 -0.01 -2.18
CA PRO A 23 9.90 1.17 -2.45
C PRO A 23 10.44 1.95 -3.66
N ILE A 24 9.53 2.36 -4.55
CA ILE A 24 9.84 3.28 -5.65
C ILE A 24 9.84 4.69 -5.06
N GLY A 25 10.98 5.39 -5.11
CA GLY A 25 11.13 6.77 -4.59
C GLY A 25 11.97 6.93 -3.33
N GLY A 26 12.59 5.86 -2.81
CA GLY A 26 13.62 5.94 -1.78
C GLY A 26 13.26 5.29 -0.44
N LYS A 27 14.03 5.65 0.61
CA LYS A 27 13.98 4.95 1.90
C LYS A 27 12.73 5.36 2.69
N GLN A 28 11.90 4.39 3.06
CA GLN A 28 10.80 4.62 3.99
C GLN A 28 11.36 5.05 5.36
N SER A 29 10.92 6.21 5.85
CA SER A 29 11.47 6.84 7.06
C SER A 29 11.15 6.08 8.35
N ASN A 30 10.11 5.24 8.36
CA ASN A 30 9.69 4.53 9.57
C ASN A 30 9.41 3.04 9.31
N SER A 31 10.41 2.23 9.64
CA SER A 31 10.42 0.78 9.41
C SER A 31 9.49 -0.03 10.34
N ARG A 32 8.93 0.62 11.37
CA ARG A 32 8.03 -0.01 12.35
C ARG A 32 6.54 0.17 12.04
N ILE A 33 6.19 1.03 11.08
CA ILE A 33 4.79 1.23 10.69
C ILE A 33 4.24 -0.05 10.09
N GLN A 34 3.01 -0.40 10.47
CA GLN A 34 2.29 -1.53 9.89
C GLN A 34 1.77 -1.14 8.50
N ALA A 35 2.04 -2.00 7.52
CA ALA A 35 1.61 -1.82 6.15
C ALA A 35 1.13 -3.14 5.55
N SER A 36 0.32 -3.02 4.51
CA SER A 36 -0.12 -4.11 3.65
C SER A 36 0.28 -3.82 2.21
N ILE A 37 0.31 -4.86 1.38
CA ILE A 37 0.51 -4.70 -0.07
C ILE A 37 -0.82 -4.95 -0.75
N VAL A 38 -1.22 -4.03 -1.63
CA VAL A 38 -2.41 -4.18 -2.48
C VAL A 38 -2.02 -3.98 -3.93
N ALA A 39 -2.71 -4.67 -4.83
CA ALA A 39 -2.57 -4.50 -6.27
C ALA A 39 -3.97 -4.35 -6.88
N PRO A 40 -4.46 -3.10 -7.10
CA PRO A 40 -5.81 -2.86 -7.62
C PRO A 40 -6.06 -3.54 -8.98
N ASP A 41 -5.01 -3.58 -9.82
CA ASP A 41 -5.02 -4.18 -11.16
C ASP A 41 -4.60 -5.67 -11.17
N GLY A 42 -4.47 -6.32 -10.01
CA GLY A 42 -3.97 -7.70 -9.89
C GLY A 42 -2.45 -7.81 -9.96
N ILE A 43 -1.95 -9.06 -9.96
CA ILE A 43 -0.51 -9.36 -9.81
C ILE A 43 0.37 -8.79 -10.92
N ASP A 44 -0.18 -8.62 -12.12
CA ASP A 44 0.53 -8.08 -13.28
C ASP A 44 0.56 -6.54 -13.30
N GLY A 45 -0.19 -5.90 -12.39
CA GLY A 45 -0.29 -4.46 -12.27
C GLY A 45 0.61 -3.85 -11.20
N ALA A 46 0.41 -2.55 -10.95
CA ALA A 46 1.15 -1.84 -9.91
C ALA A 46 0.74 -2.30 -8.51
N ALA A 47 1.75 -2.60 -7.67
CA ALA A 47 1.56 -2.91 -6.26
C ALA A 47 1.91 -1.71 -5.39
N TYR A 48 1.09 -1.47 -4.38
CA TYR A 48 1.20 -0.32 -3.48
C TYR A 48 1.36 -0.79 -2.04
N LEU A 49 2.31 -0.19 -1.34
CA LEU A 49 2.43 -0.32 0.10
C LEU A 49 1.46 0.66 0.77
N VAL A 50 0.42 0.13 1.41
CA VAL A 50 -0.66 0.92 2.02
C VAL A 50 -0.65 0.85 3.54
N TYR A 51 -1.06 1.93 4.19
CA TYR A 51 -1.06 2.09 5.64
C TYR A 51 -2.48 2.15 6.22
N SER A 52 -2.62 2.35 7.53
CA SER A 52 -3.92 2.39 8.22
C SER A 52 -4.88 3.47 7.70
N ASN A 53 -4.38 4.55 7.10
CA ASN A 53 -5.23 5.57 6.45
C ASN A 53 -5.99 4.99 5.25
N TYR A 54 -5.42 4.03 4.53
CA TYR A 54 -6.08 3.32 3.44
C TYR A 54 -7.29 2.51 3.95
N ASP A 55 -7.21 1.97 5.17
CA ASP A 55 -8.35 1.35 5.86
C ASP A 55 -9.49 2.31 6.12
N VAL A 56 -9.17 3.57 6.43
CA VAL A 56 -10.17 4.63 6.64
C VAL A 56 -10.86 5.00 5.33
N ILE A 57 -10.11 5.16 4.23
CA ILE A 57 -10.70 5.48 2.91
C ILE A 57 -11.65 4.36 2.46
N MET A 58 -11.28 3.10 2.66
CA MET A 58 -12.12 1.96 2.28
C MET A 58 -13.43 1.83 3.08
N LYS A 59 -13.58 2.54 4.21
CA LYS A 59 -14.88 2.64 4.92
C LYS A 59 -15.89 3.47 4.15
N TRP A 60 -15.44 4.43 3.34
CA TRP A 60 -16.30 5.24 2.47
C TRP A 60 -16.73 4.47 1.23
N ASN A 61 -15.79 3.76 0.60
CA ASN A 61 -16.05 2.94 -0.57
C ASN A 61 -15.13 1.71 -0.54
N ARG A 62 -15.70 0.51 -0.55
CA ARG A 62 -14.97 -0.77 -0.47
C ARG A 62 -14.34 -1.17 -1.82
N SER A 63 -13.65 -0.25 -2.48
CA SER A 63 -12.95 -0.45 -3.76
C SER A 63 -11.47 -0.09 -3.64
N LEU A 64 -10.58 -1.06 -3.94
CA LEU A 64 -9.13 -0.82 -3.95
C LEU A 64 -8.72 0.24 -4.99
N TYR A 65 -9.38 0.24 -6.16
CA TYR A 65 -9.17 1.28 -7.17
C TYR A 65 -9.48 2.66 -6.63
N PHE A 66 -10.63 2.82 -5.96
CA PHE A 66 -11.03 4.09 -5.39
C PHE A 66 -10.02 4.57 -4.35
N ALA A 67 -9.68 3.72 -3.38
CA ALA A 67 -8.77 4.09 -2.30
C ALA A 67 -7.34 4.40 -2.79
N THR A 68 -6.86 3.67 -3.79
CA THR A 68 -5.56 3.93 -4.43
C THR A 68 -5.57 5.24 -5.19
N THR A 69 -6.62 5.51 -5.97
CA THR A 69 -6.77 6.76 -6.73
C THR A 69 -6.82 7.97 -5.79
N VAL A 70 -7.55 7.88 -4.67
CA VAL A 70 -7.59 8.95 -3.65
C VAL A 70 -6.20 9.22 -3.09
N GLY A 71 -5.42 8.18 -2.77
CA GLY A 71 -4.05 8.31 -2.28
C GLY A 71 -3.13 8.98 -3.30
N LEU A 72 -3.14 8.50 -4.55
CA LEU A 72 -2.32 9.06 -5.63
C LEU A 72 -2.69 10.51 -5.95
N LEU A 73 -3.98 10.84 -5.96
CA LEU A 73 -4.43 12.21 -6.16
C LEU A 73 -3.96 13.13 -5.02
N ALA A 74 -4.05 12.68 -3.77
CA ALA A 74 -3.58 13.44 -2.61
C ALA A 74 -2.07 13.74 -2.69
N ASP A 75 -1.27 12.79 -3.17
CA ASP A 75 0.17 12.98 -3.41
C ASP A 75 0.42 13.95 -4.58
N ALA A 76 -0.38 13.88 -5.65
CA ALA A 76 -0.24 14.75 -6.82
C ALA A 76 -0.57 16.23 -6.53
N VAL A 77 -1.59 16.51 -5.70
CA VAL A 77 -2.00 17.89 -5.36
C VAL A 77 -1.14 18.54 -4.27
N ARG A 78 -0.25 17.79 -3.63
CA ARG A 78 0.66 18.29 -2.58
C ARG A 78 1.88 19.02 -3.17
N GLN A 79 2.11 18.91 -4.47
CA GLN A 79 3.21 19.57 -5.20
C GLN A 79 2.94 21.05 -5.41
#